data_AF-A0A937AY61-F1
#
_entry.id   AF-A0A937AY61-F1
#
_cell.length_a   1.000
_cell.length_b   1.000
_cell.length_c   1.000
_cell.angle_alpha   90.00
_cell.angle_beta   90.00
_cell.angle_gamma   90.00
#
_symmetry.space_group_name_H-M   'P 1'
#
loop_
_entity.id
_entity.type
_entity.pdbx_description
1 polymer ?
#
loop_
_entity_poly.entity_id
_entity_poly.type
_entity_poly.pdbx_seq_one_letter_code
_entity_poly.pdbx_strand_id
1 'polypeptide(L)'
;MEPLKNIMPVTHWLFRVAMLIHGILYHWKSVKAFGFDKTFFISLVWFVLSIGLFAGGFMKTTTLTVISSLGLVILSFYYIITDFNGDFSLTLSTQLLVLSIAFYFLANGNKS
;
A
#
# COMPACT_ATOMS: atom_id res chain seq x y z
N MET A 1 -24.37 3.48 -21.12
CA MET A 1 -23.16 3.16 -21.90
C MET A 1 -21.98 3.40 -20.97
N GLU A 2 -21.25 2.36 -20.55
CA GLU A 2 -20.10 2.49 -19.64
C GLU A 2 -18.80 2.39 -20.48
N PRO A 3 -18.30 3.49 -21.06
CA PRO A 3 -17.27 3.47 -22.10
C PRO A 3 -15.90 2.90 -21.67
N LEU A 4 -15.67 2.66 -20.38
CA LEU A 4 -14.34 2.33 -19.83
C LEU A 4 -14.33 1.08 -18.93
N LYS A 5 -15.37 0.24 -18.97
CA LYS A 5 -15.47 -0.97 -18.12
C LYS A 5 -14.30 -1.94 -18.33
N ASN A 6 -13.73 -1.97 -19.54
CA ASN A 6 -12.57 -2.80 -19.88
C ASN A 6 -11.23 -2.30 -19.30
N ILE A 7 -11.17 -1.07 -18.77
CA ILE A 7 -9.93 -0.52 -18.18
C ILE A 7 -9.87 -0.75 -16.67
N MET A 8 -11.00 -1.07 -16.03
CA MET A 8 -11.07 -1.32 -14.59
C MET A 8 -10.06 -2.37 -14.09
N PRO A 9 -9.87 -3.52 -14.78
CA PRO A 9 -8.84 -4.49 -14.39
C PRO A 9 -7.42 -3.94 -14.51
N VAL A 10 -7.17 -3.10 -15.52
CA VAL A 10 -5.86 -2.45 -15.72
C VAL A 10 -5.58 -1.46 -14.60
N THR A 11 -6.56 -0.65 -14.20
CA THR A 11 -6.44 0.29 -13.08
C THR A 11 -6.17 -0.43 -11.76
N HIS A 12 -6.86 -1.55 -11.51
CA HIS A 12 -6.60 -2.42 -10.35
C HIS A 12 -5.15 -2.88 -10.29
N TRP A 13 -4.62 -3.38 -11.41
CA TRP A 13 -3.23 -3.81 -11.47
C TRP A 13 -2.26 -2.65 -11.32
N LEU A 14 -2.56 -1.50 -11.92
CA LEU A 14 -1.74 -0.30 -11.79
C LEU A 14 -1.62 0.13 -10.32
N PHE A 15 -2.72 0.10 -9.58
CA PHE A 15 -2.71 0.38 -8.14
C PHE A 15 -1.87 -0.62 -7.34
N ARG A 16 -1.98 -1.92 -7.62
CA ARG A 16 -1.14 -2.94 -6.95
C ARG A 16 0.34 -2.73 -7.22
N VAL A 17 0.70 -2.49 -8.49
CA VAL A 17 2.10 -2.24 -8.89
C VAL A 17 2.61 -0.94 -8.24
N ALA A 18 1.81 0.13 -8.22
CA ALA A 18 2.17 1.38 -7.58
C ALA A 18 2.45 1.20 -6.08
N MET A 19 1.59 0.46 -5.36
CA MET A 19 1.77 0.14 -3.94
C MET A 19 3.03 -0.69 -3.68
N LEU A 20 3.34 -1.64 -4.58
CA LEU A 20 4.54 -2.46 -4.49
C LEU A 20 5.80 -1.62 -4.71
N ILE A 21 5.84 -0.84 -5.80
CA ILE A 21 6.98 0.02 -6.13
C ILE A 21 7.19 1.07 -5.03
N HIS A 22 6.13 1.68 -4.52
CA HIS A 22 6.22 2.62 -3.41
C HIS A 22 6.83 1.96 -2.17
N GLY A 23 6.31 0.79 -1.77
CA GLY A 23 6.83 0.05 -0.61
C GLY A 23 8.31 -0.32 -0.78
N ILE A 24 8.73 -0.73 -1.98
CA ILE A 24 10.14 -0.98 -2.30
C ILE A 24 10.92 0.33 -2.15
N LEU A 25 10.63 1.35 -2.94
CA LEU A 25 11.46 2.56 -2.99
C LEU A 25 11.56 3.30 -1.65
N TYR A 26 10.46 3.35 -0.90
CA TYR A 26 10.40 4.08 0.37
C TYR A 26 11.12 3.33 1.50
N HIS A 27 10.96 2.00 1.57
CA HIS A 27 11.48 1.20 2.69
C HIS A 27 12.75 0.40 2.37
N TRP A 28 13.22 0.36 1.12
CA TRP A 28 14.36 -0.47 0.70
C TRP A 28 15.62 -0.22 1.51
N LYS A 29 15.93 1.05 1.81
CA LYS A 29 17.11 1.42 2.59
C LYS A 29 17.04 0.81 3.99
N SER A 30 15.89 0.94 4.66
CA SER A 30 15.67 0.39 6.00
C SER A 30 15.73 -1.13 6.01
N VAL A 31 15.12 -1.80 5.03
CA VAL A 31 15.13 -3.27 4.92
C VAL A 31 16.55 -3.79 4.61
N LYS A 32 17.30 -3.12 3.73
CA LYS A 32 18.67 -3.50 3.35
C LYS A 32 19.69 -3.25 4.46
N ALA A 33 19.48 -2.23 5.29
CA ALA A 33 20.34 -1.93 6.43
C ALA A 33 20.36 -3.06 7.48
N PHE A 34 19.35 -3.95 7.44
CA PHE A 34 19.25 -5.17 8.25
C PHE A 34 19.57 -4.93 9.74
N GLY A 35 18.63 -4.28 10.42
CA GLY A 35 18.70 -3.97 11.85
C GLY A 35 17.65 -4.72 12.65
N PHE A 36 17.74 -4.66 13.99
CA PHE A 36 16.71 -5.16 14.91
C PHE A 36 16.02 -4.00 15.66
N ASP A 37 15.92 -2.83 15.02
CA ASP A 37 15.28 -1.66 15.58
C ASP A 37 13.81 -1.55 15.13
N LYS A 38 13.07 -0.67 15.82
CA LYS A 38 11.64 -0.43 15.53
C LYS A 38 11.42 -0.03 14.06
N THR A 39 12.34 0.77 13.49
CA THR A 39 12.24 1.28 12.11
C THR A 39 12.34 0.14 11.10
N PHE A 40 13.26 -0.80 11.32
CA PHE A 40 13.38 -2.00 10.50
C PHE A 40 12.09 -2.82 10.52
N PHE A 41 11.55 -3.12 11.70
CA PHE A 41 10.33 -3.94 11.80
C PHE A 41 9.12 -3.28 11.12
N ILE A 42 8.91 -1.98 11.31
CA ILE A 42 7.81 -1.25 10.65
C ILE A 42 8.00 -1.27 9.13
N SER A 43 9.22 -1.03 8.65
CA SER A 43 9.56 -1.06 7.23
C SER A 43 9.39 -2.45 6.61
N LEU A 44 9.75 -3.50 7.35
CA LEU A 44 9.58 -4.89 6.94
C LEU A 44 8.10 -5.25 6.82
N VAL A 45 7.29 -4.90 7.82
CA VAL A 45 5.84 -5.16 7.80
C VAL A 45 5.20 -4.43 6.62
N TRP A 46 5.55 -3.16 6.40
CA TRP A 46 5.08 -2.42 5.22
C TRP A 46 5.41 -3.15 3.92
N PHE A 47 6.67 -3.55 3.77
CA PHE A 47 7.16 -4.24 2.58
C PHE A 47 6.43 -5.56 2.32
N VAL A 48 6.25 -6.37 3.37
CA VAL A 48 5.52 -7.64 3.30
C VAL A 48 4.05 -7.41 2.94
N LEU A 49 3.39 -6.40 3.50
CA LEU A 49 2.00 -6.09 3.16
C LEU A 49 1.85 -5.56 1.73
N SER A 50 2.80 -4.75 1.24
CA SER A 50 2.84 -4.33 -0.18
C SER A 50 2.96 -5.54 -1.12
N ILE A 51 3.83 -6.50 -0.80
CA ILE A 51 3.94 -7.76 -1.55
C ILE A 51 2.67 -8.58 -1.43
N GLY A 52 2.09 -8.67 -0.24
CA GLY A 52 0.84 -9.39 0.01
C GLY A 52 -0.32 -8.81 -0.82
N LEU A 53 -0.42 -7.49 -0.90
CA LEU A 53 -1.40 -6.80 -1.75
C LEU A 53 -1.17 -7.11 -3.22
N PHE A 54 0.08 -7.12 -3.69
CA PHE A 54 0.38 -7.49 -5.08
C PHE A 54 0.07 -8.97 -5.37
N ALA A 55 0.56 -9.87 -4.53
CA ALA A 55 0.35 -11.32 -4.64
C ALA A 55 -1.13 -11.71 -4.55
N GLY A 56 -1.91 -11.01 -3.70
CA GLY A 56 -3.34 -11.19 -3.56
C GLY A 56 -4.11 -10.94 -4.87
N GLY A 57 -3.53 -10.21 -5.83
CA GLY A 57 -4.13 -10.00 -7.15
C GLY A 57 -4.16 -11.24 -8.04
N PHE A 58 -3.28 -12.22 -7.78
CA PHE A 58 -3.27 -13.51 -8.48
C PHE A 58 -4.17 -14.56 -7.81
N MET A 59 -4.68 -14.28 -6.60
CA MET A 59 -5.46 -15.22 -5.82
C MET A 59 -6.96 -15.08 -6.10
N LYS A 60 -7.67 -16.21 -6.09
CA LYS A 60 -9.14 -16.25 -6.21
C LYS A 60 -9.84 -15.67 -4.97
N THR A 61 -9.21 -15.77 -3.81
CA THR A 61 -9.75 -15.28 -2.54
C THR A 61 -9.35 -13.83 -2.29
N THR A 62 -10.28 -13.03 -1.77
CA THR A 62 -10.04 -11.61 -1.45
C THR A 62 -9.33 -11.40 -0.12
N THR A 63 -9.27 -12.43 0.72
CA THR A 63 -8.77 -12.36 2.10
C THR A 63 -7.37 -11.77 2.20
N LEU A 64 -6.43 -12.19 1.35
CA LEU A 64 -5.05 -11.68 1.40
C LEU A 64 -4.99 -10.19 1.03
N THR A 65 -5.74 -9.77 0.01
CA THR A 65 -5.81 -8.35 -0.41
C THR A 65 -6.43 -7.49 0.68
N VAL A 66 -7.50 -7.95 1.33
CA VAL A 66 -8.20 -7.21 2.40
C VAL A 66 -7.32 -7.08 3.65
N ILE A 67 -6.67 -8.17 4.08
CA ILE A 67 -5.77 -8.13 5.23
C ILE A 67 -4.55 -7.25 4.94
N SER A 68 -3.96 -7.39 3.75
CA SER A 68 -2.80 -6.60 3.35
C SER A 68 -3.13 -5.11 3.28
N SER A 69 -4.27 -4.77 2.67
CA SER A 69 -4.76 -3.39 2.59
C SER A 69 -5.11 -2.81 3.96
N LEU A 70 -5.73 -3.59 4.86
CA LEU A 70 -6.01 -3.14 6.23
C LEU A 70 -4.72 -2.76 6.96
N GLY A 71 -3.69 -3.61 6.88
CA GLY A 71 -2.39 -3.30 7.48
C GLY A 71 -1.76 -2.05 6.88
N LEU A 72 -1.83 -1.88 5.56
CA LEU A 72 -1.31 -0.69 4.87
C LEU A 72 -2.07 0.58 5.23
N VAL A 73 -3.39 0.50 5.44
CA VAL A 73 -4.19 1.63 5.94
C VAL A 73 -3.71 2.06 7.33
N ILE A 74 -3.56 1.11 8.26
CA ILE A 74 -3.11 1.40 9.63
C ILE A 74 -1.71 2.02 9.61
N LEU A 75 -0.80 1.45 8.83
CA LEU A 75 0.56 1.98 8.71
C LEU A 75 0.58 3.36 8.05
N SER A 76 -0.23 3.60 7.02
CA SER A 76 -0.31 4.92 6.38
C SER A 76 -0.79 5.98 7.36
N PHE A 77 -1.81 5.67 8.18
CA PHE A 77 -2.22 6.55 9.27
C PHE A 77 -1.10 6.82 10.28
N TYR A 78 -0.35 5.78 10.65
CA TYR A 78 0.79 5.93 11.55
C TYR A 78 1.80 6.96 11.00
N TYR A 79 2.23 6.83 9.75
CA TYR A 79 3.17 7.79 9.14
C TYR A 79 2.56 9.19 8.96
N ILE A 80 1.28 9.29 8.59
CA ILE A 80 0.62 10.60 8.49
C ILE A 80 0.64 11.32 9.84
N ILE A 81 0.38 10.61 10.94
CA ILE A 81 0.34 11.23 12.27
C ILE A 81 1.76 11.55 12.77
N THR A 82 2.74 10.67 12.55
CA THR A 82 4.10 10.87 13.07
C THR A 82 4.92 11.87 12.27
N ASP A 83 4.69 11.96 10.96
CA ASP A 83 5.50 12.80 10.08
C ASP A 83 4.85 14.16 9.80
N PHE A 84 3.63 14.40 10.32
CA PHE A 84 2.95 15.67 10.20
C PHE A 84 3.57 16.73 11.12
N ASN A 85 4.37 17.61 10.53
CA ASN A 85 5.01 18.73 11.22
C ASN A 85 4.22 20.05 11.08
N GLY A 86 2.95 20.00 10.70
CA GLY A 86 2.10 21.19 10.50
C GLY A 86 2.21 21.84 9.11
N ASP A 87 2.97 21.24 8.19
CA ASP A 87 3.11 21.71 6.80
C ASP A 87 2.76 20.60 5.79
N PHE A 88 2.33 20.99 4.59
CA PHE A 88 2.01 20.09 3.50
C PHE A 88 3.30 19.61 2.81
N SER A 89 3.84 18.51 3.31
CA SER A 89 5.04 17.88 2.74
C SER A 89 4.71 16.91 1.59
N LEU A 90 5.69 16.67 0.72
CA LEU A 90 5.61 15.64 -0.31
C LEU A 90 5.32 14.26 0.30
N THR A 91 5.94 13.95 1.44
CA THR A 91 5.72 12.70 2.18
C THR A 91 4.25 12.54 2.55
N LEU A 92 3.64 13.58 3.13
CA LEU A 92 2.22 13.55 3.50
C LEU A 92 1.31 13.33 2.28
N SER A 93 1.59 14.00 1.16
CA SER A 93 0.85 13.79 -0.09
C SER A 93 0.95 12.35 -0.58
N THR A 94 2.16 11.77 -0.59
CA THR A 94 2.35 10.38 -1.00
C THR A 94 1.65 9.39 -0.06
N GLN A 95 1.67 9.64 1.25
CA GLN A 95 0.99 8.78 2.23
C GLN A 95 -0.53 8.85 2.10
N LEU A 96 -1.10 10.01 1.75
CA LEU A 96 -2.53 10.12 1.45
C LEU A 96 -2.94 9.35 0.19
N LEU A 97 -2.08 9.34 -0.84
CA LEU A 97 -2.33 8.56 -2.06
C LEU A 97 -2.29 7.05 -1.77
N VAL A 98 -1.28 6.60 -1.02
CA VAL A 98 -1.15 5.21 -0.59
C VAL A 98 -2.34 4.80 0.28
N LEU A 99 -2.75 5.64 1.23
CA LEU A 99 -3.92 5.43 2.07
C LEU A 99 -5.18 5.27 1.22
N SER A 100 -5.37 6.13 0.21
CA SER A 100 -6.53 6.08 -0.68
C SER A 100 -6.60 4.77 -1.48
N ILE A 101 -5.47 4.32 -2.02
CA ILE A 101 -5.37 3.05 -2.75
C ILE A 101 -5.59 1.86 -1.82
N ALA A 102 -5.00 1.88 -0.62
CA ALA A 102 -5.18 0.83 0.37
C ALA A 102 -6.65 0.74 0.81
N PHE A 103 -7.31 1.86 1.08
CA PHE A 103 -8.74 1.89 1.41
C PHE A 103 -9.60 1.36 0.27
N TYR A 104 -9.26 1.66 -0.97
CA TYR A 104 -9.96 1.14 -2.14
C TYR A 104 -9.95 -0.39 -2.17
N PHE A 105 -8.79 -1.02 -1.93
CA PHE A 105 -8.68 -2.48 -1.86
C PHE A 105 -9.29 -3.07 -0.59
N LEU A 106 -9.30 -2.32 0.51
CA LEU A 106 -9.97 -2.73 1.74
C LEU A 106 -11.49 -2.83 1.52
N ALA A 107 -12.08 -1.86 0.82
CA ALA A 107 -13.51 -1.81 0.54
C ALA A 107 -13.95 -2.81 -0.55
N ASN A 108 -13.16 -2.95 -1.61
CA ASN A 108 -13.56 -3.72 -2.81
C ASN A 108 -12.92 -5.12 -2.90
N GLY A 109 -11.85 -5.40 -2.16
CA GLY A 109 -11.09 -6.65 -2.27
C GLY A 109 -10.52 -6.87 -3.67
N ASN A 110 -10.73 -8.07 -4.24
CA ASN A 110 -10.35 -8.38 -5.63
C ASN A 110 -11.49 -8.16 -6.64
N LYS A 111 -12.59 -7.51 -6.25
CA LYS A 111 -13.68 -7.24 -7.18
C LYS A 111 -13.27 -6.07 -8.08
N SER A 112 -12.80 -6.40 -9.28
CA SER A 112 -12.56 -5.47 -10.38
C SER A 112 -13.84 -5.12 -11.12
#